data_AF-A0A3A9F3X2-F1
#
_entry.id   AF-A0A3A9F3X2-F1
#
_cell.length_a   1.000
_cell.length_b   1.000
_cell.length_c   1.000
_cell.angle_alpha   90.00
_cell.angle_beta   90.00
_cell.angle_gamma   90.00
#
_symmetry.space_group_name_H-M   'P 1'
#
loop_
_entity.id
_entity.type
_entity.pdbx_description
1 polymer ?
#
loop_
_entity_poly.entity_id
_entity_poly.type
_entity_poly.pdbx_seq_one_letter_code
_entity_poly.pdbx_strand_id
1 'polypeptide(L)'
;MTEEQLKKEYEDKLAALRAEQSNCDHEWGVVKYDPKIKKEPYGYCQVVQGSDVWGEPAGYQDVEYKRWSRTCQKCGKVEYTSRLVPFKYVPEF
;
A
#
# COMPACT_ATOMS: atom_id res chain seq x y z
N MET A 1 -27.84 32.14 1.13
CA MET A 1 -27.01 31.07 1.72
C MET A 1 -25.95 31.73 2.57
N THR A 2 -26.03 31.57 3.88
CA THR A 2 -24.98 32.05 4.80
C THR A 2 -23.77 31.11 4.74
N GLU A 3 -22.59 31.59 5.11
CA GLU A 3 -21.36 30.78 5.11
C GLU A 3 -21.49 29.51 5.98
N GLU A 4 -22.28 29.59 7.06
CA GLU A 4 -22.56 28.47 7.96
C GLU A 4 -23.40 27.38 7.29
N GLN A 5 -24.38 27.76 6.46
CA GLN A 5 -25.19 26.81 5.68
C GLN A 5 -24.34 26.08 4.64
N LEU A 6 -23.41 26.80 4.02
CA LEU A 6 -22.50 26.24 3.01
C LEU A 6 -21.52 25.22 3.63
N LYS A 7 -20.99 25.51 4.82
CA LYS A 7 -20.11 24.60 5.56
C LYS A 7 -20.85 23.32 5.95
N LYS A 8 -22.07 23.45 6.46
CA LYS A 8 -22.89 22.30 6.86
C LYS A 8 -23.21 21.39 5.66
N GLU A 9 -23.62 21.95 4.53
CA GLU A 9 -23.84 21.17 3.30
C GLU A 9 -22.56 20.47 2.81
N TYR A 10 -21.40 21.12 2.97
CA TYR A 10 -20.12 20.53 2.59
C TYR A 10 -19.73 19.36 3.49
N GLU A 11 -19.95 19.50 4.81
CA GLU A 11 -19.73 18.44 5.80
C GLU A 11 -20.67 17.26 5.57
N ASP A 12 -21.95 17.51 5.28
CA ASP A 12 -22.93 16.47 4.97
C ASP A 12 -22.55 15.68 3.71
N LYS A 13 -22.08 16.38 2.66
CA LYS A 13 -21.58 15.75 1.43
C LYS A 13 -20.32 14.91 1.68
N LEU A 14 -19.41 15.40 2.52
CA LEU A 14 -18.22 14.64 2.91
C LEU A 14 -18.58 13.38 3.71
N ALA A 15 -19.57 13.47 4.61
CA ALA A 15 -20.02 12.33 5.39
C ALA A 15 -20.65 11.25 4.49
N ALA A 16 -21.48 11.65 3.52
CA ALA A 16 -22.05 10.74 2.52
C ALA A 16 -20.97 10.04 1.70
N LEU A 17 -19.99 10.79 1.18
CA LEU A 17 -18.88 10.21 0.41
C LEU A 17 -18.03 9.25 1.24
N ARG A 18 -17.79 9.54 2.52
CA ARG A 18 -17.06 8.65 3.43
C ARG A 18 -17.82 7.35 3.68
N ALA A 19 -19.14 7.41 3.85
CA ALA A 19 -19.98 6.23 4.02
C ALA A 19 -20.02 5.36 2.74
N GLU A 20 -20.07 5.99 1.56
CA GLU A 20 -19.98 5.29 0.27
C GLU A 20 -18.60 4.62 0.08
N GLN A 21 -17.52 5.29 0.48
CA GLN A 21 -16.18 4.70 0.45
C GLN A 21 -16.01 3.53 1.42
N SER A 22 -16.60 3.59 2.62
CA SER A 22 -16.50 2.52 3.62
C SER A 22 -17.27 1.27 3.22
N ASN A 23 -18.41 1.43 2.56
CA ASN A 23 -19.29 0.33 2.14
C ASN A 23 -18.97 -0.17 0.72
N CYS A 24 -17.78 0.14 0.21
CA CYS A 24 -17.43 -0.21 -1.16
C CYS A 24 -17.12 -1.72 -1.28
N ASP A 25 -17.96 -2.43 -2.03
CA ASP A 25 -17.73 -3.81 -2.51
C ASP A 25 -16.66 -3.82 -3.62
N HIS A 26 -15.44 -3.40 -3.26
CA HIS A 26 -14.33 -3.06 -4.15
C HIS A 26 -14.36 -3.72 -5.54
N GLU A 27 -14.77 -2.95 -6.54
CA GLU A 27 -14.65 -3.34 -7.94
C GLU A 27 -13.27 -2.92 -8.45
N TRP A 28 -12.34 -3.88 -8.47
CA TRP A 28 -10.96 -3.64 -8.83
C TRP A 28 -10.79 -3.52 -10.35
N GLY A 29 -10.18 -2.42 -10.79
CA GLY A 29 -9.83 -2.22 -12.20
C GLY A 29 -8.62 -3.03 -12.65
N VAL A 30 -8.10 -2.64 -13.83
CA VAL A 30 -6.95 -3.30 -14.47
C VAL A 30 -5.70 -3.23 -13.58
N VAL A 31 -5.01 -4.36 -13.49
CA VAL A 31 -3.74 -4.47 -12.77
C VAL A 31 -2.62 -3.83 -13.61
N LYS A 32 -1.85 -2.92 -13.02
CA LYS A 32 -0.70 -2.24 -13.62
C LYS A 32 0.59 -2.71 -12.97
N TYR A 33 1.67 -2.79 -13.75
CA TYR A 33 3.01 -3.08 -13.22
C TYR A 33 3.64 -1.78 -12.75
N ASP A 34 3.92 -1.67 -11.46
CA ASP A 34 4.46 -0.48 -10.79
C ASP A 34 5.61 -0.87 -9.86
N PRO A 35 6.76 -1.27 -10.43
CA PRO A 35 7.90 -1.75 -9.67
C PRO A 35 8.35 -0.70 -8.65
N LYS A 36 8.82 -1.17 -7.50
CA LYS A 36 9.34 -0.30 -6.44
C LYS A 36 10.81 -0.61 -6.25
N ILE A 37 11.65 0.41 -6.31
CA ILE A 37 13.04 0.28 -5.91
C ILE A 37 13.10 0.31 -4.38
N LYS A 38 13.74 -0.69 -3.77
CA LYS A 38 13.96 -0.77 -2.33
C LYS A 38 15.45 -0.96 -2.06
N LYS A 39 15.97 -0.27 -1.06
CA LYS A 39 17.31 -0.53 -0.53
C LYS A 39 17.28 -1.81 0.30
N GLU A 40 18.04 -2.80 -0.13
CA GLU A 40 18.24 -4.03 0.63
C GLU A 40 19.70 -4.15 1.06
N PRO A 41 19.95 -4.59 2.31
CA PRO A 41 21.30 -4.84 2.78
C PRO A 41 21.95 -5.96 1.96
N TYR A 42 23.24 -5.82 1.65
CA TYR A 42 24.04 -6.88 1.06
C TYR A 42 25.34 -7.08 1.85
N GLY A 43 25.78 -8.34 1.89
CA GLY A 43 26.90 -8.75 2.73
C GLY A 43 26.60 -8.55 4.23
N TYR A 44 27.24 -9.35 5.07
CA TYR A 44 27.18 -9.15 6.52
C TYR A 44 28.59 -9.23 7.08
N CYS A 45 28.96 -8.21 7.83
CA CYS A 45 30.23 -8.13 8.55
C CYS A 45 29.95 -8.34 10.03
N GLN A 46 30.80 -9.10 10.70
CA GLN A 46 30.78 -9.15 12.16
C GLN A 46 31.47 -7.90 12.70
N VAL A 47 30.75 -7.16 13.52
CA VAL A 47 31.26 -6.00 14.25
C VAL A 47 31.44 -6.42 15.71
N VAL A 48 32.59 -6.08 16.28
CA VAL A 48 32.94 -6.38 17.67
C VAL A 48 33.22 -5.07 18.39
N GLN A 49 32.49 -4.82 19.47
CA GLN A 49 32.74 -3.70 20.38
C GLN A 49 32.78 -4.22 21.81
N GLY A 50 33.98 -4.39 22.36
CA GLY A 50 34.16 -5.02 23.68
C GLY A 50 33.76 -6.50 23.64
N SER A 51 32.78 -6.90 24.46
CA SER A 51 32.21 -8.26 24.49
C SER A 51 31.01 -8.45 23.54
N ASP A 52 30.48 -7.36 22.98
CA ASP A 52 29.30 -7.42 22.12
C ASP A 52 29.71 -7.70 20.68
N VAL A 53 29.06 -8.69 20.08
CA VAL A 53 29.27 -9.12 18.69
C VAL A 53 27.93 -9.17 17.98
N TRP A 54 27.77 -8.41 16.91
CA TRP A 54 26.57 -8.44 16.07
C TRP A 54 26.93 -8.37 14.58
N GLY A 55 26.01 -8.83 13.74
CA GLY A 55 26.14 -8.73 12.29
C GLY A 55 25.58 -7.40 11.80
N GLU A 56 26.40 -6.61 11.12
CA GLU A 56 25.96 -5.42 10.38
C GLU A 56 26.02 -5.66 8.88
N PRO A 57 25.10 -5.08 8.10
CA PRO A 57 25.15 -5.19 6.66
C PRO A 57 26.38 -4.46 6.09
N ALA A 58 27.09 -5.10 5.16
CA ALA A 58 28.32 -4.54 4.57
C ALA A 58 28.03 -3.33 3.67
N GLY A 59 26.81 -3.21 3.16
CA GLY A 59 26.32 -2.08 2.40
C GLY A 59 24.84 -2.24 2.06
N TYR A 60 24.31 -1.29 1.29
CA TYR A 60 22.95 -1.34 0.78
C TYR A 60 22.96 -1.21 -0.73
N GLN A 61 22.14 -2.01 -1.40
CA GLN A 61 21.96 -1.97 -2.85
C GLN A 61 20.51 -1.68 -3.19
N ASP A 62 20.30 -1.00 -4.30
CA ASP A 62 18.97 -0.74 -4.85
C ASP A 62 18.49 -1.98 -5.60
N VAL A 63 17.46 -2.63 -5.08
CA VAL A 63 16.84 -3.82 -5.66
C VAL A 63 15.47 -3.44 -6.22
N GLU A 64 15.21 -3.84 -7.46
CA GLU A 64 13.88 -3.69 -8.07
C GLU A 64 12.93 -4.76 -7.51
N TYR A 65 11.94 -4.32 -6.75
CA TYR A 65 10.89 -5.17 -6.22
C TYR A 65 9.68 -5.17 -7.16
N LYS A 66 9.39 -6.33 -7.75
CA LYS A 66 8.22 -6.52 -8.61
C LYS A 66 6.95 -6.24 -7.81
N ARG A 67 6.21 -5.22 -8.22
CA ARG A 67 4.96 -4.80 -7.58
C ARG A 67 3.94 -4.46 -8.65
N TRP A 68 2.71 -4.85 -8.39
CA TRP A 68 1.56 -4.51 -9.20
C TRP A 68 0.59 -3.69 -8.37
N SER A 69 -0.06 -2.71 -9.00
CA SER A 69 -1.12 -1.93 -8.38
C SER A 69 -2.44 -2.15 -9.10
N ARG A 70 -3.55 -2.09 -8.35
CA ARG A 70 -4.90 -2.02 -8.92
C ARG A 70 -5.71 -1.00 -8.16
N THR A 71 -6.48 -0.21 -8.88
CA THR A 71 -7.33 0.85 -8.32
C THR A 71 -8.78 0.41 -8.38
N CYS A 72 -9.50 0.55 -7.27
CA CYS A 72 -10.94 0.36 -7.27
C CYS A 72 -11.61 1.48 -8.05
N GLN A 73 -12.45 1.13 -9.03
CA GLN A 73 -13.13 2.11 -9.88
C GLN A 73 -14.17 2.94 -9.12
N LYS A 74 -14.72 2.40 -8.02
CA LYS A 74 -15.77 3.03 -7.22
C LYS A 74 -15.22 3.99 -6.15
N CYS A 75 -14.26 3.53 -5.35
CA CYS A 75 -13.75 4.31 -4.21
C CYS A 75 -12.33 4.86 -4.39
N GLY A 76 -11.64 4.54 -5.50
CA GLY A 76 -10.27 5.01 -5.75
C GLY A 76 -9.20 4.37 -4.87
N LYS A 77 -9.56 3.40 -4.01
CA LYS A 77 -8.60 2.66 -3.18
C LYS A 77 -7.58 1.95 -4.07
N VAL A 78 -6.32 2.01 -3.69
CA VAL A 78 -5.22 1.32 -4.39
C VAL A 78 -4.77 0.14 -3.57
N GLU A 79 -4.71 -1.03 -4.19
CA GLU A 79 -4.13 -2.23 -3.60
C GLU A 79 -2.83 -2.57 -4.31
N TYR A 80 -1.82 -2.94 -3.53
CA TYR A 80 -0.52 -3.36 -4.02
C TYR A 80 -0.33 -4.85 -3.79
N THR A 81 0.17 -5.54 -4.80
CA THR A 81 0.46 -6.97 -4.73
C THR A 81 1.85 -7.25 -5.29
N SER A 82 2.52 -8.28 -4.77
CA SER A 82 3.81 -8.78 -5.26
C SER A 82 3.65 -9.97 -6.22
N ARG A 83 2.41 -10.32 -6.58
CA ARG A 83 2.06 -11.42 -7.48
C ARG A 83 1.15 -10.89 -8.58
N LEU A 84 1.40 -11.31 -9.82
CA LEU A 84 0.64 -10.90 -11.02
C LEU A 84 -0.87 -11.22 -10.90
N VAL A 85 -1.21 -12.32 -10.23
CA VAL A 85 -2.61 -12.74 -10.04
C VAL A 85 -3.02 -12.44 -8.60
N PRO A 86 -4.00 -11.53 -8.37
CA PRO A 86 -4.58 -11.36 -7.05
C PRO A 86 -5.27 -12.66 -6.66
N PHE A 87 -4.84 -13.27 -5.56
CA PHE A 87 -5.41 -14.52 -5.06
C PHE A 87 -6.90 -14.31 -4.77
N LYS A 88 -7.79 -14.84 -5.63
CA LYS A 88 -9.16 -15.09 -5.17
C LYS A 88 -9.04 -16.24 -4.19
N TYR A 89 -9.15 -15.94 -2.90
CA TYR A 89 -9.25 -16.97 -1.88
C TYR A 89 -10.47 -17.83 -2.20
N VAL A 90 -10.24 -19.09 -2.58
CA VAL A 90 -11.28 -20.10 -2.69
C VAL A 90 -11.13 -20.97 -1.45
N PRO A 91 -12.08 -20.95 -0.50
CA PRO A 91 -12.06 -21.90 0.60
C PRO A 91 -12.19 -23.31 0.02
N GLU A 92 -11.24 -24.18 0.35
CA GLU A 92 -11.39 -25.62 0.14
C GLU A 92 -12.39 -26.14 1.18
N PHE A 93 -13.53 -26.65 0.72
CA PHE A 93 -14.54 -27.33 1.54
C PHE A 93 -14.39 -28.84 1.39
#